data_AF-A0A3S0FKZ2-F1
#
_entry.id   AF-A0A3S0FKZ2-F1
#
_cell.length_a   1.000
_cell.length_b   1.000
_cell.length_c   1.000
_cell.angle_alpha   90.00
_cell.angle_beta   90.00
_cell.angle_gamma   90.00
#
_symmetry.space_group_name_H-M   'P 1'
#
loop_
_entity.id
_entity.type
_entity.pdbx_description
1 polymer ?
#
loop_
_entity_poly.entity_id
_entity_poly.type
_entity_poly.pdbx_seq_one_letter_code
_entity_poly.pdbx_strand_id
1 'polypeptide(L)'
;LVPEDIKQKYPNDKTGQINTLLGKNPLLFDTYLSGAIEVDVDCLCDGKDTFVSGILEHIEEAGIHSGDSACSLPTHSLPSDLVDELERQTAALARALNVGGLMNVQYAIKDGTVYVLEVNPRASRTVPFVAKTIGRPIAKIAARIMAGETLENAFAHYGAMPDPRNPGHIAVKEAVFPFARFPGVDILLGPEMRSTGEVMGLDRDFALAFAKSQLGANVDLPRSGTLFVSVRDEDKKGILPAVKRLAGQGFKVLATSGTARFLAENGVDAQKINKVLEGRPHIEDAIRNRQVQIVFNTTDGQKAVSDSKSLRRATLMQKVPYYTTLSGAAAVAEAIAALRAGNLEVRPLQEYFG
;
A
#
# COMPACT_ATOMS: atom_id res chain seq x y z
N LEU A 1 21.88 7.84 4.21
CA LEU A 1 21.54 8.40 5.54
C LEU A 1 22.62 9.33 6.12
N VAL A 2 23.91 9.24 5.75
CA VAL A 2 24.89 10.30 6.10
C VAL A 2 24.74 11.48 5.13
N PRO A 3 24.43 12.70 5.61
CA PRO A 3 24.38 13.92 4.80
C PRO A 3 25.68 14.17 4.03
N GLU A 4 25.58 14.81 2.86
CA GLU A 4 26.72 14.99 1.96
C GLU A 4 27.80 15.91 2.57
N ASP A 5 27.41 16.86 3.41
CA ASP A 5 28.30 17.70 4.20
C ASP A 5 29.10 16.88 5.24
N ILE A 6 28.47 15.89 5.88
CA ILE A 6 29.17 14.98 6.81
C ILE A 6 30.12 14.06 6.05
N LYS A 7 29.73 13.57 4.86
CA LYS A 7 30.62 12.79 4.00
C LYS A 7 31.81 13.62 3.54
N GLN A 8 31.61 14.88 3.12
CA GLN A 8 32.70 15.77 2.74
C GLN A 8 33.63 16.08 3.91
N LYS A 9 33.10 16.19 5.13
CA LYS A 9 33.88 16.40 6.34
C LYS A 9 34.69 15.17 6.76
N TYR A 10 34.20 13.97 6.46
CA TYR A 10 34.82 12.69 6.85
C TYR A 10 34.85 11.68 5.68
N PRO A 11 35.49 11.97 4.53
CA PRO A 11 35.27 11.24 3.27
C PRO A 11 35.63 9.75 3.30
N ASN A 12 36.54 9.35 4.19
CA ASN A 12 36.96 7.96 4.36
C ASN A 12 36.83 7.45 5.81
N ASP A 13 36.24 8.25 6.71
CA ASP A 13 36.06 7.88 8.12
C ASP A 13 34.59 7.59 8.40
N LYS A 14 34.18 6.34 8.15
CA LYS A 14 32.81 5.88 8.39
C LYS A 14 32.40 6.04 9.86
N THR A 15 33.34 5.87 10.79
CA THR A 15 33.06 5.99 12.23
C THR A 15 32.82 7.46 12.60
N GLY A 16 33.65 8.38 12.09
CA GLY A 16 33.46 9.83 12.25
C GLY A 16 32.16 10.34 11.60
N GLN A 17 31.79 9.80 10.44
CA GLN A 17 30.50 10.08 9.80
C GLN A 17 29.33 9.66 10.70
N ILE A 18 29.34 8.42 11.20
CA ILE A 18 28.29 7.86 12.05
C ILE A 18 28.21 8.63 13.37
N ASN A 19 29.33 8.87 14.05
CA ASN A 19 29.36 9.60 15.31
C ASN A 19 28.89 11.05 15.17
N THR A 20 29.20 11.70 14.04
CA THR A 20 28.72 13.06 13.78
C THR A 20 27.21 13.08 13.53
N LEU A 21 26.69 12.07 12.81
CA LEU A 21 25.26 11.91 12.57
C LEU A 21 24.49 11.65 13.86
N LEU A 22 24.97 10.71 14.68
CA LEU A 22 24.36 10.30 15.95
C LEU A 22 24.57 11.30 17.09
N GLY A 23 25.63 12.11 17.03
CA GLY A 23 25.93 13.11 18.07
C GLY A 23 24.91 14.24 18.16
N LYS A 24 24.06 14.41 17.13
CA LYS A 24 22.97 15.40 17.11
C LYS A 24 21.58 14.80 16.91
N ASN A 25 21.48 13.53 16.52
CA ASN A 25 20.21 12.88 16.23
C ASN A 25 20.13 11.55 17.00
N PRO A 26 19.08 11.31 17.81
CA PRO A 26 18.91 10.03 18.49
C PRO A 26 18.73 8.91 17.46
N LEU A 27 19.32 7.74 17.76
CA LEU A 27 18.98 6.50 17.07
C LEU A 27 17.73 5.92 17.75
N LEU A 28 16.65 5.80 16.98
CA LEU A 28 15.37 5.27 17.46
C LEU A 28 15.36 3.74 17.34
N PHE A 29 14.81 3.09 18.37
CA PHE A 29 14.57 1.66 18.41
C PHE A 29 13.10 1.45 18.72
N ASP A 30 12.38 0.88 17.75
CA ASP A 30 10.94 0.67 17.83
C ASP A 30 10.59 -0.80 17.63
N THR A 31 9.48 -1.22 18.23
CA THR A 31 8.98 -2.59 18.07
C THR A 31 8.23 -2.69 16.74
N TYR A 32 8.59 -3.68 15.92
CA TYR A 32 7.92 -3.92 14.64
C TYR A 32 6.50 -4.49 14.86
N LEU A 33 5.49 -3.75 14.41
CA LEU A 33 4.08 -4.13 14.53
C LEU A 33 3.66 -5.04 13.37
N SER A 34 4.19 -6.27 13.34
CA SER A 34 3.86 -7.26 12.30
C SER A 34 2.35 -7.50 12.18
N GLY A 35 1.83 -7.52 10.95
CA GLY A 35 0.41 -7.73 10.64
C GLY A 35 -0.50 -6.55 10.97
N ALA A 36 0.04 -5.38 11.32
CA ALA A 36 -0.77 -4.18 11.57
C ALA A 36 -1.22 -3.52 10.27
N ILE A 37 -2.40 -2.92 10.29
CA ILE A 37 -2.91 -2.09 9.18
C ILE A 37 -2.29 -0.70 9.32
N GLU A 38 -1.65 -0.20 8.28
CA GLU A 38 -1.13 1.17 8.24
C GLU A 38 -2.19 2.14 7.72
N VAL A 39 -2.26 3.33 8.31
CA VAL A 39 -3.26 4.35 7.97
C VAL A 39 -2.60 5.72 7.89
N ASP A 40 -2.82 6.42 6.79
CA ASP A 40 -2.47 7.84 6.62
C ASP A 40 -3.70 8.72 6.86
N VAL A 41 -3.58 9.76 7.69
CA VAL A 41 -4.66 10.72 7.93
C VAL A 41 -4.19 12.12 7.59
N ASP A 42 -4.80 12.73 6.58
CA ASP A 42 -4.54 14.12 6.20
C ASP A 42 -5.57 15.05 6.86
N CYS A 43 -5.09 16.08 7.55
CA CYS A 43 -5.90 17.01 8.34
C CYS A 43 -5.58 18.47 8.02
N LEU A 44 -6.60 19.32 8.02
CA LEU A 44 -6.49 20.77 8.08
C LEU A 44 -6.76 21.26 9.50
N CYS A 45 -6.07 22.29 9.96
CA CYS A 45 -6.30 22.93 11.25
C CYS A 45 -6.02 24.43 11.14
N ASP A 46 -6.91 25.28 11.68
CA ASP A 46 -6.74 26.74 11.73
C ASP A 46 -6.22 27.25 13.08
N GLY A 47 -5.69 26.35 13.89
CA GLY A 47 -5.25 26.58 15.27
C GLY A 47 -6.32 26.28 16.32
N LYS A 48 -7.58 26.16 15.91
CA LYS A 48 -8.70 25.80 16.80
C LYS A 48 -9.53 24.66 16.23
N ASP A 49 -10.09 24.88 15.06
CA ASP A 49 -10.99 23.95 14.39
C ASP A 49 -10.20 23.07 13.42
N THR A 50 -10.60 21.81 13.33
CA THR A 50 -9.89 20.76 12.59
C THR A 50 -10.82 20.09 11.60
N PHE A 51 -10.33 19.80 10.41
CA PHE A 51 -11.03 19.00 9.40
C PHE A 51 -10.14 17.86 8.93
N VAL A 52 -10.53 16.63 9.25
CA VAL A 52 -9.88 15.43 8.70
C VAL A 52 -10.33 15.30 7.24
N SER A 53 -9.42 15.57 6.32
CA SER A 53 -9.69 15.61 4.88
C SER A 53 -9.68 14.24 4.20
N GLY A 54 -9.04 13.25 4.81
CA GLY A 54 -9.02 11.89 4.30
C GLY A 54 -8.34 10.94 5.28
N ILE A 55 -8.89 9.74 5.40
CA ILE A 55 -8.31 8.61 6.14
C ILE A 55 -8.06 7.53 5.11
N LEU A 56 -6.79 7.28 4.83
CA LEU A 56 -6.33 6.39 3.78
C LEU A 56 -5.85 5.10 4.43
N GLU A 57 -6.60 4.03 4.24
CA GLU A 57 -6.20 2.70 4.70
C GLU A 57 -5.25 2.07 3.68
N HIS A 58 -4.07 1.64 4.12
CA HIS A 58 -3.13 0.97 3.23
C HIS A 58 -3.58 -0.46 2.95
N ILE A 59 -3.27 -0.94 1.74
CA ILE A 59 -3.47 -2.34 1.38
C ILE A 59 -2.34 -3.17 2.01
N GLU A 60 -1.09 -2.77 1.83
CA GLU A 60 0.06 -3.39 2.48
C GLU A 60 0.04 -3.19 4.01
N GLU A 61 0.63 -4.15 4.73
CA GLU A 61 0.78 -4.07 6.19
C GLU A 61 1.87 -3.07 6.60
N ALA A 62 1.78 -2.58 7.84
CA ALA A 62 2.77 -1.69 8.42
C ALA A 62 4.17 -2.31 8.36
N GLY A 63 5.13 -1.53 7.86
CA GLY A 63 6.50 -1.98 7.60
C GLY A 63 6.90 -1.97 6.12
N ILE A 64 5.91 -1.88 5.23
CA ILE A 64 6.12 -1.39 3.88
C ILE A 64 5.87 0.13 3.91
N HIS A 65 6.85 0.90 3.43
CA HIS A 65 6.79 2.35 3.51
C HIS A 65 5.53 2.91 2.82
N SER A 66 4.79 3.79 3.48
CA SER A 66 3.55 4.45 3.00
C SER A 66 3.55 4.95 1.55
N GLY A 67 4.71 5.44 1.08
CA GLY A 67 4.92 5.86 -0.31
C GLY A 67 4.83 4.73 -1.34
N ASP A 68 5.22 3.51 -0.98
CA ASP A 68 5.22 2.31 -1.82
C ASP A 68 3.95 1.46 -1.65
N SER A 69 3.17 1.71 -0.60
CA SER A 69 1.89 1.03 -0.37
C SER A 69 0.79 1.58 -1.28
N ALA A 70 -0.08 0.70 -1.75
CA ALA A 70 -1.39 1.06 -2.24
C ALA A 70 -2.27 1.50 -1.06
N CYS A 71 -3.24 2.38 -1.28
CA CYS A 71 -4.17 2.79 -0.24
C CYS A 71 -5.54 3.17 -0.77
N SER A 72 -6.56 3.07 0.08
CA SER A 72 -7.97 3.32 -0.23
C SER A 72 -8.50 4.53 0.53
N LEU A 73 -9.28 5.37 -0.16
CA LEU A 73 -10.11 6.42 0.42
C LEU A 73 -11.53 6.32 -0.20
N PRO A 74 -12.59 6.07 0.59
CA PRO A 74 -12.58 5.81 2.03
C PRO A 74 -11.88 4.50 2.41
N THR A 75 -11.72 4.27 3.71
CA THR A 75 -11.22 3.01 4.28
C THR A 75 -12.10 1.84 3.80
N HIS A 76 -11.50 0.71 3.44
CA HIS A 76 -12.20 -0.43 2.85
C HIS A 76 -12.53 -1.54 3.85
N SER A 77 -11.76 -1.67 4.94
CA SER A 77 -11.94 -2.74 5.93
C SER A 77 -12.06 -2.25 7.37
N LEU A 78 -11.67 -1.00 7.66
CA LEU A 78 -11.72 -0.46 9.02
C LEU A 78 -13.15 -0.28 9.55
N PRO A 79 -13.45 -0.80 10.75
CA PRO A 79 -14.67 -0.51 11.49
C PRO A 79 -14.84 0.98 11.82
N SER A 80 -16.10 1.45 11.89
CA SER A 80 -16.42 2.87 12.08
C SER A 80 -15.91 3.46 13.39
N ASP A 81 -15.87 2.67 14.47
CA ASP A 81 -15.35 3.08 15.77
C ASP A 81 -13.83 3.34 15.74
N LEU A 82 -13.08 2.55 14.97
CA LEU A 82 -11.65 2.82 14.74
C LEU A 82 -11.44 4.07 13.88
N VAL A 83 -12.32 4.30 12.89
CA VAL A 83 -12.29 5.54 12.09
C VAL A 83 -12.57 6.76 12.97
N ASP A 84 -13.57 6.68 13.86
CA ASP A 84 -13.88 7.73 14.84
C ASP A 84 -12.68 8.03 15.76
N GLU A 85 -11.98 6.98 16.22
CA GLU A 85 -10.81 7.13 17.08
C GLU A 85 -9.63 7.77 16.35
N LEU A 86 -9.37 7.41 15.09
CA LEU A 86 -8.36 8.05 14.24
C LEU A 86 -8.64 9.55 14.05
N GLU A 87 -9.89 9.94 13.82
CA GLU A 87 -10.27 11.35 13.70
C GLU A 87 -10.07 12.10 15.01
N ARG A 88 -10.51 11.50 16.13
CA ARG A 88 -10.37 12.08 17.46
C ARG A 88 -8.90 12.31 17.83
N GLN A 89 -8.04 11.30 17.63
CA GLN A 89 -6.60 11.41 17.89
C GLN A 89 -5.94 12.44 16.97
N THR A 90 -6.28 12.44 15.69
CA THR A 90 -5.74 13.40 14.71
C THR A 90 -6.09 14.83 15.09
N ALA A 91 -7.34 15.09 15.45
CA ALA A 91 -7.77 16.42 15.88
C ALA A 91 -7.08 16.87 17.18
N ALA A 92 -6.86 15.94 18.12
CA ALA A 92 -6.13 16.21 19.35
C ALA A 92 -4.65 16.55 19.08
N LEU A 93 -3.99 15.79 18.21
CA LEU A 93 -2.61 16.04 17.78
C LEU A 93 -2.47 17.39 17.07
N ALA A 94 -3.40 17.72 16.16
CA ALA A 94 -3.38 19.01 15.44
C ALA A 94 -3.39 20.20 16.40
N ARG A 95 -4.26 20.16 17.41
CA ARG A 95 -4.36 21.19 18.45
C ARG A 95 -3.13 21.22 19.35
N ALA A 96 -2.67 20.06 19.83
CA ALA A 96 -1.50 19.96 20.72
C ALA A 96 -0.22 20.47 20.05
N LEU A 97 -0.08 20.29 18.73
CA LEU A 97 1.06 20.72 17.95
C LEU A 97 0.91 22.13 17.36
N ASN A 98 -0.19 22.83 17.66
CA ASN A 98 -0.50 24.17 17.16
C ASN A 98 -0.43 24.26 15.62
N VAL A 99 -1.01 23.27 14.93
CA VAL A 99 -1.02 23.23 13.46
C VAL A 99 -1.86 24.39 12.92
N GLY A 100 -1.28 25.15 11.99
CA GLY A 100 -1.97 26.15 11.16
C GLY A 100 -1.74 25.83 9.69
N GLY A 101 -2.70 25.16 9.04
CA GLY A 101 -2.58 24.63 7.69
C GLY A 101 -2.74 23.11 7.65
N LEU A 102 -1.80 22.42 7.00
CA LEU A 102 -1.83 20.97 6.79
C LEU A 102 -1.03 20.20 7.84
N MET A 103 -1.54 19.03 8.21
CA MET A 103 -0.85 18.00 8.96
C MET A 103 -1.20 16.63 8.39
N ASN A 104 -0.25 15.71 8.43
CA ASN A 104 -0.45 14.30 8.17
C ASN A 104 -0.04 13.49 9.41
N VAL A 105 -0.80 12.44 9.72
CA VAL A 105 -0.47 11.50 10.79
C VAL A 105 -0.46 10.09 10.21
N GLN A 106 0.57 9.32 10.53
CA GLN A 106 0.65 7.90 10.20
C GLN A 106 0.35 7.08 11.45
N TYR A 107 -0.56 6.12 11.31
CA TYR A 107 -0.95 5.20 12.37
C TYR A 107 -0.71 3.76 11.95
N ALA A 108 -0.55 2.88 12.94
CA ALA A 108 -0.68 1.45 12.78
C ALA A 108 -1.80 0.93 13.68
N ILE A 109 -2.65 0.04 13.16
CA ILE A 109 -3.74 -0.58 13.91
C ILE A 109 -3.45 -2.07 14.04
N LYS A 110 -3.36 -2.54 15.29
CA LYS A 110 -3.14 -3.96 15.59
C LYS A 110 -4.05 -4.41 16.72
N ASP A 111 -4.78 -5.50 16.49
CA ASP A 111 -5.69 -6.10 17.46
C ASP A 111 -6.66 -5.07 18.10
N GLY A 112 -7.17 -4.14 17.28
CA GLY A 112 -8.06 -3.05 17.71
C GLY A 112 -7.38 -1.87 18.42
N THR A 113 -6.05 -1.90 18.59
CA THR A 113 -5.28 -0.83 19.22
C THR A 113 -4.68 0.08 18.16
N VAL A 114 -4.89 1.40 18.31
CA VAL A 114 -4.31 2.44 17.44
C VAL A 114 -2.97 2.91 18.01
N TYR A 115 -1.91 2.79 17.23
CA TYR A 115 -0.56 3.27 17.52
C TYR A 115 -0.23 4.44 16.61
N VAL A 116 0.33 5.52 17.17
CA VAL A 116 0.86 6.64 16.38
C VAL A 116 2.28 6.30 15.94
N LEU A 117 2.56 6.32 14.64
CA LEU A 117 3.89 6.10 14.08
C LEU A 117 4.66 7.42 14.01
N GLU A 118 4.12 8.40 13.29
CA GLU A 118 4.71 9.74 13.16
C GLU A 118 3.66 10.80 12.85
N VAL A 119 4.00 12.06 13.13
CA VAL A 119 3.21 13.23 12.75
C VAL A 119 4.07 14.16 11.89
N ASN A 120 3.54 14.51 10.73
CA ASN A 120 4.14 15.42 9.78
C ASN A 120 3.32 16.73 9.75
N PRO A 121 3.71 17.80 10.47
CA PRO A 121 2.99 19.08 10.51
C PRO A 121 3.26 19.91 9.24
N ARG A 122 2.98 19.32 8.08
CA ARG A 122 3.17 19.86 6.74
C ARG A 122 2.28 19.12 5.75
N ALA A 123 2.26 19.59 4.50
CA ALA A 123 1.68 18.82 3.41
C ALA A 123 2.41 17.47 3.24
N SER A 124 1.63 16.40 3.13
CA SER A 124 2.06 15.06 2.74
C SER A 124 1.96 14.89 1.22
N ARG A 125 2.53 13.78 0.73
CA ARG A 125 2.41 13.40 -0.69
C ARG A 125 1.00 12.96 -1.09
N THR A 126 0.14 12.62 -0.12
CA THR A 126 -1.24 12.13 -0.32
C THR A 126 -2.24 13.27 -0.53
N VAL A 127 -1.91 14.51 -0.18
CA VAL A 127 -2.81 15.68 -0.34
C VAL A 127 -3.40 15.82 -1.75
N PRO A 128 -2.64 15.66 -2.86
CA PRO A 128 -3.22 15.70 -4.20
C PRO A 128 -4.22 14.57 -4.46
N PHE A 129 -3.93 13.35 -4.00
CA PHE A 129 -4.85 12.22 -4.09
C PHE A 129 -6.14 12.49 -3.32
N VAL A 130 -6.03 12.90 -2.04
CA VAL A 130 -7.18 13.28 -1.20
C VAL A 130 -8.03 14.37 -1.87
N ALA A 131 -7.38 15.44 -2.35
CA ALA A 131 -8.07 16.54 -3.02
C ALA A 131 -8.84 16.09 -4.27
N LYS A 132 -8.31 15.12 -5.02
CA LYS A 132 -8.95 14.55 -6.20
C LYS A 132 -10.08 13.59 -5.86
N THR A 133 -10.01 12.89 -4.74
CA THR A 133 -11.08 11.99 -4.27
C THR A 133 -12.26 12.74 -3.69
N ILE A 134 -12.05 13.78 -2.88
CA ILE A 134 -13.16 14.51 -2.23
C ILE A 134 -13.65 15.71 -3.05
N GLY A 135 -13.00 16.01 -4.18
CA GLY A 135 -13.40 17.10 -5.06
C GLY A 135 -13.20 18.50 -4.45
N ARG A 136 -12.19 18.68 -3.60
CA ARG A 136 -11.85 19.98 -2.99
C ARG A 136 -10.37 20.30 -3.06
N PRO A 137 -9.97 21.56 -3.31
CA PRO A 137 -8.56 21.93 -3.43
C PRO A 137 -7.91 22.12 -2.05
N ILE A 138 -7.69 21.01 -1.34
CA ILE A 138 -7.18 20.99 0.05
C ILE A 138 -5.93 21.86 0.24
N ALA A 139 -4.96 21.81 -0.68
CA ALA A 139 -3.77 22.65 -0.58
C ALA A 139 -4.06 24.16 -0.69
N LYS A 140 -5.07 24.58 -1.47
CA LYS A 140 -5.47 25.99 -1.56
C LYS A 140 -6.20 26.45 -0.29
N ILE A 141 -7.03 25.57 0.28
CA ILE A 141 -7.72 25.82 1.55
C ILE A 141 -6.68 25.98 2.66
N ALA A 142 -5.71 25.07 2.74
CA ALA A 142 -4.59 25.16 3.69
C ALA A 142 -3.81 26.47 3.56
N ALA A 143 -3.53 26.92 2.33
CA ALA A 143 -2.83 28.18 2.09
C ALA A 143 -3.60 29.41 2.61
N ARG A 144 -4.93 29.41 2.50
CA ARG A 144 -5.78 30.47 3.07
C ARG A 144 -5.78 30.45 4.59
N ILE A 145 -5.84 29.26 5.19
CA ILE A 145 -5.72 29.10 6.64
C ILE A 145 -4.37 29.65 7.13
N MET A 146 -3.27 29.31 6.46
CA MET A 146 -1.95 29.86 6.76
C MET A 146 -1.87 31.38 6.58
N ALA A 147 -2.72 31.97 5.73
CA ALA A 147 -2.84 33.41 5.56
C ALA A 147 -3.75 34.10 6.61
N GLY A 148 -4.34 33.33 7.53
CA GLY A 148 -5.12 33.85 8.66
C GLY A 148 -6.63 33.70 8.53
N GLU A 149 -7.14 33.00 7.51
CA GLU A 149 -8.56 32.67 7.43
C GLU A 149 -8.92 31.52 8.38
N THR A 150 -10.14 31.53 8.93
CA THR A 150 -10.69 30.36 9.62
C THR A 150 -10.94 29.23 8.62
N LEU A 151 -11.01 28.01 9.14
CA LEU A 151 -11.31 26.81 8.37
C LEU A 151 -12.61 26.96 7.57
N GLU A 152 -13.68 27.48 8.20
CA GLU A 152 -14.98 27.72 7.57
C GLU A 152 -14.88 28.71 6.40
N ASN A 153 -14.24 29.87 6.61
CA ASN A 153 -14.08 30.89 5.58
C ASN A 153 -13.22 30.38 4.40
N ALA A 154 -12.16 29.65 4.70
CA ALA A 154 -11.30 29.07 3.67
C ALA A 154 -12.06 28.05 2.80
N PHE A 155 -12.94 27.24 3.40
CA PHE A 155 -13.81 26.31 2.66
C PHE A 155 -14.87 27.04 1.83
N ALA A 156 -15.49 28.10 2.35
CA ALA A 156 -16.56 28.84 1.66
C ALA A 156 -16.16 29.34 0.26
N HIS A 157 -14.87 29.59 0.02
CA HIS A 157 -14.33 29.93 -1.30
C HIS A 157 -14.39 28.80 -2.36
N TYR A 158 -14.55 27.55 -1.93
CA TYR A 158 -14.50 26.35 -2.78
C TYR A 158 -15.74 25.46 -2.64
N GLY A 159 -16.81 25.98 -2.04
CA GLY A 159 -18.08 25.29 -1.84
C GLY A 159 -18.24 24.69 -0.45
N ALA A 160 -19.29 23.89 -0.26
CA ALA A 160 -19.55 23.24 1.03
C ALA A 160 -18.39 22.29 1.40
N MET A 161 -18.12 22.21 2.70
CA MET A 161 -17.22 21.22 3.29
C MET A 161 -17.73 19.82 2.93
N PRO A 162 -16.90 18.95 2.31
CA PRO A 162 -17.33 17.62 1.90
C PRO A 162 -17.38 16.68 3.11
N ASP A 163 -17.99 15.51 2.93
CA ASP A 163 -17.86 14.38 3.85
C ASP A 163 -16.83 13.38 3.26
N PRO A 164 -15.58 13.35 3.77
CA PRO A 164 -14.56 12.43 3.26
C PRO A 164 -14.84 10.95 3.53
N ARG A 165 -15.73 10.63 4.48
CA ARG A 165 -16.11 9.24 4.75
C ARG A 165 -17.05 8.70 3.69
N ASN A 166 -17.81 9.58 3.04
CA ASN A 166 -18.79 9.20 2.04
C ASN A 166 -18.75 10.10 0.79
N PRO A 167 -17.66 10.05 -0.01
CA PRO A 167 -17.57 10.82 -1.25
C PRO A 167 -18.45 10.26 -2.39
N GLY A 168 -19.23 9.20 -2.14
CA GLY A 168 -20.09 8.53 -3.13
C GLY A 168 -19.35 7.63 -4.12
N HIS A 169 -18.05 7.44 -3.92
CA HIS A 169 -17.18 6.57 -4.71
C HIS A 169 -15.94 6.17 -3.89
N ILE A 170 -15.06 5.37 -4.49
CA ILE A 170 -13.85 4.83 -3.90
C ILE A 170 -12.68 5.18 -4.80
N ALA A 171 -11.64 5.72 -4.19
CA ALA A 171 -10.35 5.97 -4.82
C ALA A 171 -9.30 5.03 -4.24
N VAL A 172 -8.54 4.37 -5.12
CA VAL A 172 -7.38 3.57 -4.75
C VAL A 172 -6.13 4.19 -5.37
N LYS A 173 -5.16 4.54 -4.53
CA LYS A 173 -3.81 4.92 -4.96
C LYS A 173 -2.98 3.65 -5.13
N GLU A 174 -2.17 3.56 -6.19
CA GLU A 174 -1.16 2.52 -6.37
C GLU A 174 0.19 3.14 -6.74
N ALA A 175 1.27 2.54 -6.27
CA ALA A 175 2.63 3.00 -6.48
C ALA A 175 3.22 2.48 -7.82
N VAL A 176 4.01 3.33 -8.48
CA VAL A 176 4.71 3.00 -9.72
C VAL A 176 6.22 2.92 -9.48
N PHE A 177 6.78 1.74 -9.77
CA PHE A 177 8.16 1.40 -9.45
C PHE A 177 9.09 1.46 -10.67
N PRO A 178 10.33 1.95 -10.52
CA PRO A 178 11.30 2.00 -11.61
C PRO A 178 12.10 0.70 -11.78
N PHE A 179 11.71 -0.41 -11.13
CA PHE A 179 12.52 -1.63 -11.04
C PHE A 179 12.97 -2.18 -12.39
N ALA A 180 12.14 -2.07 -13.43
CA ALA A 180 12.50 -2.50 -14.79
C ALA A 180 13.73 -1.76 -15.37
N ARG A 181 14.03 -0.57 -14.88
CA ARG A 181 15.20 0.23 -15.26
C ARG A 181 16.49 -0.18 -14.53
N PHE A 182 16.37 -0.94 -13.44
CA PHE A 182 17.47 -1.31 -12.56
C PHE A 182 17.53 -2.83 -12.32
N PRO A 183 17.93 -3.64 -13.33
CA PRO A 183 17.83 -5.11 -13.27
C PRO A 183 18.71 -5.79 -12.21
N GLY A 184 19.65 -5.06 -11.58
CA GLY A 184 20.47 -5.55 -10.46
C GLY A 184 19.81 -5.38 -9.08
N VAL A 185 18.73 -4.62 -9.01
CA VAL A 185 18.02 -4.30 -7.76
C VAL A 185 16.92 -5.33 -7.51
N ASP A 186 16.73 -5.67 -6.24
CA ASP A 186 15.66 -6.54 -5.82
C ASP A 186 14.35 -5.75 -5.68
N ILE A 187 13.22 -6.32 -6.12
CA ILE A 187 11.91 -5.66 -6.14
C ILE A 187 11.12 -5.82 -4.84
N LEU A 188 11.77 -6.34 -3.79
CA LEU A 188 11.12 -6.49 -2.50
C LEU A 188 10.83 -5.11 -1.89
N LEU A 189 9.59 -4.94 -1.42
CA LEU A 189 9.16 -3.76 -0.67
C LEU A 189 9.65 -3.84 0.78
N GLY A 190 9.76 -2.69 1.43
CA GLY A 190 10.21 -2.61 2.82
C GLY A 190 10.06 -1.20 3.38
N PRO A 191 10.74 -0.88 4.48
CA PRO A 191 10.54 0.38 5.21
C PRO A 191 11.16 1.60 4.49
N GLU A 192 11.87 1.40 3.39
CA GLU A 192 12.43 2.48 2.57
C GLU A 192 11.65 2.59 1.25
N MET A 193 11.19 3.81 0.94
CA MET A 193 10.47 4.12 -0.31
C MET A 193 11.35 3.92 -1.54
N ARG A 194 10.81 3.27 -2.59
CA ARG A 194 11.47 3.05 -3.88
C ARG A 194 10.64 3.46 -5.09
N SER A 195 9.35 3.70 -4.91
CA SER A 195 8.46 4.18 -5.96
C SER A 195 8.86 5.58 -6.45
N THR A 196 8.55 5.86 -7.71
CA THR A 196 8.86 7.14 -8.38
C THR A 196 7.62 7.93 -8.78
N GLY A 197 6.46 7.31 -8.70
CA GLY A 197 5.18 7.91 -9.05
C GLY A 197 4.04 7.08 -8.51
N GLU A 198 2.83 7.53 -8.79
CA GLU A 198 1.59 6.91 -8.33
C GLU A 198 0.51 7.07 -9.39
N VAL A 199 -0.50 6.21 -9.30
CA VAL A 199 -1.71 6.27 -10.12
C VAL A 199 -2.93 6.16 -9.24
N MET A 200 -4.08 6.56 -9.78
CA MET A 200 -5.35 6.57 -9.08
C MET A 200 -6.38 5.74 -9.87
N GLY A 201 -6.97 4.74 -9.22
CA GLY A 201 -8.16 4.05 -9.70
C GLY A 201 -9.41 4.59 -9.00
N LEU A 202 -10.44 4.93 -9.77
CA LEU A 202 -11.71 5.46 -9.26
C LEU A 202 -12.87 4.59 -9.74
N ASP A 203 -13.71 4.17 -8.80
CA ASP A 203 -14.96 3.45 -9.07
C ASP A 203 -15.94 3.58 -7.89
N ARG A 204 -17.17 3.09 -8.00
CA ARG A 204 -18.10 2.95 -6.87
C ARG A 204 -17.91 1.63 -6.12
N ASP A 205 -17.21 0.67 -6.73
CA ASP A 205 -16.84 -0.61 -6.14
C ASP A 205 -15.33 -0.68 -5.86
N PHE A 206 -14.94 -1.15 -4.67
CA PHE A 206 -13.54 -1.20 -4.26
C PHE A 206 -12.70 -2.09 -5.19
N ALA A 207 -13.22 -3.28 -5.55
CA ALA A 207 -12.47 -4.23 -6.36
C ALA A 207 -12.22 -3.69 -7.77
N LEU A 208 -13.18 -2.95 -8.35
CA LEU A 208 -12.99 -2.25 -9.61
C LEU A 208 -12.04 -1.04 -9.50
N ALA A 209 -12.12 -0.27 -8.41
CA ALA A 209 -11.18 0.83 -8.17
C ALA A 209 -9.73 0.31 -8.04
N PHE A 210 -9.53 -0.79 -7.32
CA PHE A 210 -8.25 -1.48 -7.21
C PHE A 210 -7.80 -2.06 -8.56
N ALA A 211 -8.69 -2.70 -9.32
CA ALA A 211 -8.36 -3.17 -10.67
C ALA A 211 -7.87 -2.03 -11.60
N LYS A 212 -8.52 -0.86 -11.51
CA LYS A 212 -8.14 0.35 -12.27
C LYS A 212 -6.79 0.91 -11.83
N SER A 213 -6.49 0.92 -10.53
CA SER A 213 -5.20 1.39 -10.03
C SER A 213 -4.07 0.47 -10.51
N GLN A 214 -4.29 -0.85 -10.50
CA GLN A 214 -3.32 -1.82 -11.01
C GLN A 214 -3.07 -1.66 -12.51
N LEU A 215 -4.15 -1.52 -13.30
CA LEU A 215 -4.03 -1.25 -14.73
C LEU A 215 -3.27 0.06 -15.00
N GLY A 216 -3.56 1.11 -14.22
CA GLY A 216 -2.84 2.39 -14.27
C GLY A 216 -1.36 2.24 -13.96
N ALA A 217 -1.01 1.36 -13.01
CA ALA A 217 0.37 1.04 -12.65
C ALA A 217 1.05 0.09 -13.64
N ASN A 218 0.40 -0.14 -14.79
CA ASN A 218 0.86 -1.01 -15.87
C ASN A 218 0.97 -2.49 -15.44
N VAL A 219 0.09 -2.91 -14.54
CA VAL A 219 -0.12 -4.29 -14.10
C VAL A 219 -1.44 -4.80 -14.70
N ASP A 220 -1.36 -5.66 -15.72
CA ASP A 220 -2.54 -6.29 -16.32
C ASP A 220 -2.93 -7.53 -15.51
N LEU A 221 -4.08 -7.48 -14.85
CA LEU A 221 -4.56 -8.57 -14.01
C LEU A 221 -5.12 -9.71 -14.87
N PRO A 222 -4.66 -10.95 -14.70
CA PRO A 222 -5.12 -12.06 -15.52
C PRO A 222 -6.57 -12.41 -15.19
N ARG A 223 -7.36 -12.76 -16.22
CA ARG A 223 -8.74 -13.26 -16.06
C ARG A 223 -8.80 -14.79 -16.01
N SER A 224 -7.74 -15.45 -16.43
CA SER A 224 -7.60 -16.91 -16.45
C SER A 224 -6.12 -17.29 -16.45
N GLY A 225 -5.81 -18.55 -16.14
CA GLY A 225 -4.46 -19.09 -16.24
C GLY A 225 -4.07 -19.83 -14.98
N THR A 226 -2.81 -19.67 -14.57
CA THR A 226 -2.25 -20.37 -13.43
C THR A 226 -1.82 -19.39 -12.35
N LEU A 227 -2.29 -19.62 -11.12
CA LEU A 227 -1.86 -18.97 -9.89
C LEU A 227 -0.73 -19.79 -9.26
N PHE A 228 0.40 -19.16 -8.95
CA PHE A 228 1.42 -19.77 -8.10
C PHE A 228 1.31 -19.25 -6.66
N VAL A 229 1.36 -20.15 -5.68
CA VAL A 229 1.27 -19.83 -4.24
C VAL A 229 2.44 -20.41 -3.47
N SER A 230 3.16 -19.56 -2.75
CA SER A 230 4.19 -19.98 -1.80
C SER A 230 4.23 -19.03 -0.61
N VAL A 231 3.65 -19.42 0.51
CA VAL A 231 3.52 -18.55 1.69
C VAL A 231 4.23 -19.15 2.91
N ARG A 232 4.55 -18.30 3.89
CA ARG A 232 4.99 -18.75 5.23
C ARG A 232 3.84 -19.47 5.97
N ASP A 233 4.18 -20.27 6.96
CA ASP A 233 3.21 -21.12 7.65
C ASP A 233 2.09 -20.33 8.34
N GLU A 234 2.42 -19.18 8.92
CA GLU A 234 1.48 -18.27 9.60
C GLU A 234 0.43 -17.70 8.64
N ASP A 235 0.81 -17.48 7.39
CA ASP A 235 -0.04 -16.86 6.36
C ASP A 235 -0.97 -17.87 5.66
N LYS A 236 -0.74 -19.18 5.85
CA LYS A 236 -1.52 -20.23 5.17
C LYS A 236 -3.02 -20.09 5.39
N LYS A 237 -3.45 -19.80 6.62
CA LYS A 237 -4.87 -19.61 6.93
C LYS A 237 -5.43 -18.37 6.23
N GLY A 238 -4.68 -17.27 6.26
CA GLY A 238 -5.09 -15.99 5.67
C GLY A 238 -5.13 -15.98 4.15
N ILE A 239 -4.25 -16.74 3.48
CA ILE A 239 -4.21 -16.79 2.00
C ILE A 239 -5.32 -17.66 1.40
N LEU A 240 -5.86 -18.60 2.18
CA LEU A 240 -6.80 -19.63 1.70
C LEU A 240 -8.05 -19.04 1.00
N PRO A 241 -8.72 -18.00 1.52
CA PRO A 241 -9.89 -17.42 0.85
C PRO A 241 -9.57 -16.86 -0.55
N ALA A 242 -8.44 -16.17 -0.69
CA ALA A 242 -8.00 -15.60 -1.97
C ALA A 242 -7.71 -16.71 -3.00
N VAL A 243 -7.03 -17.78 -2.58
CA VAL A 243 -6.74 -18.94 -3.44
C VAL A 243 -8.03 -19.66 -3.82
N LYS A 244 -8.94 -19.91 -2.87
CA LYS A 244 -10.25 -20.55 -3.16
C LYS A 244 -11.07 -19.74 -4.16
N ARG A 245 -11.07 -18.41 -4.04
CA ARG A 245 -11.76 -17.52 -4.97
C ARG A 245 -11.23 -17.68 -6.39
N LEU A 246 -9.92 -17.61 -6.58
CA LEU A 246 -9.30 -17.75 -7.91
C LEU A 246 -9.44 -19.17 -8.46
N ALA A 247 -9.26 -20.20 -7.63
CA ALA A 247 -9.45 -21.60 -8.03
C ALA A 247 -10.91 -21.88 -8.43
N GLY A 248 -11.89 -21.35 -7.69
CA GLY A 248 -13.31 -21.45 -8.03
C GLY A 248 -13.69 -20.74 -9.33
N GLN A 249 -12.87 -19.80 -9.78
CA GLN A 249 -13.00 -19.15 -11.10
C GLN A 249 -12.28 -19.93 -12.21
N GLY A 250 -11.64 -21.07 -11.90
CA GLY A 250 -10.98 -21.92 -12.89
C GLY A 250 -9.50 -21.62 -13.09
N PHE A 251 -8.85 -20.88 -12.19
CA PHE A 251 -7.38 -20.84 -12.19
C PHE A 251 -6.81 -22.19 -11.79
N LYS A 252 -5.78 -22.64 -12.51
CA LYS A 252 -4.93 -23.75 -12.05
C LYS A 252 -4.06 -23.25 -10.91
N VAL A 253 -3.89 -24.04 -9.86
CA VAL A 253 -3.05 -23.66 -8.72
C VAL A 253 -1.76 -24.46 -8.76
N LEU A 254 -0.62 -23.77 -8.79
CA LEU A 254 0.70 -24.33 -8.54
C LEU A 254 1.18 -23.88 -7.16
N ALA A 255 1.81 -24.76 -6.39
CA ALA A 255 2.29 -24.39 -5.06
C ALA A 255 3.56 -25.14 -4.65
N THR A 256 4.34 -24.53 -3.76
CA THR A 256 5.47 -25.22 -3.12
C THR A 256 4.99 -26.33 -2.20
N SER A 257 5.83 -27.35 -1.96
CA SER A 257 5.45 -28.59 -1.25
C SER A 257 4.59 -28.38 0.01
N GLY A 258 5.01 -27.50 0.92
CA GLY A 258 4.29 -27.21 2.17
C GLY A 258 2.98 -26.45 1.97
N THR A 259 2.92 -25.58 0.97
CA THR A 259 1.71 -24.82 0.62
C THR A 259 0.70 -25.72 -0.11
N ALA A 260 1.16 -26.54 -1.05
CA ALA A 260 0.33 -27.48 -1.81
C ALA A 260 -0.39 -28.47 -0.89
N ARG A 261 0.31 -29.02 0.11
CA ARG A 261 -0.28 -29.92 1.11
C ARG A 261 -1.42 -29.25 1.88
N PHE A 262 -1.16 -28.06 2.41
CA PHE A 262 -2.15 -27.29 3.16
C PHE A 262 -3.38 -26.95 2.30
N LEU A 263 -3.17 -26.55 1.04
CA LEU A 263 -4.26 -26.25 0.12
C LEU A 263 -5.11 -27.50 -0.19
N ALA A 264 -4.47 -28.65 -0.42
CA ALA A 264 -5.17 -29.91 -0.66
C ALA A 264 -6.01 -30.36 0.54
N GLU A 265 -5.46 -30.26 1.76
CA GLU A 265 -6.19 -30.53 3.02
C GLU A 265 -7.43 -29.64 3.19
N ASN A 266 -7.45 -28.47 2.54
CA ASN A 266 -8.52 -27.48 2.61
C ASN A 266 -9.41 -27.45 1.35
N GLY A 267 -9.32 -28.48 0.50
CA GLY A 267 -10.20 -28.67 -0.66
C GLY A 267 -9.83 -27.86 -1.90
N VAL A 268 -8.56 -27.42 -2.02
CA VAL A 268 -8.04 -26.76 -3.23
C VAL A 268 -7.05 -27.71 -3.92
N ASP A 269 -7.35 -28.11 -5.16
CA ASP A 269 -6.41 -28.89 -5.97
C ASP A 269 -5.22 -28.02 -6.39
N ALA A 270 -4.05 -28.33 -5.83
CA ALA A 270 -2.81 -27.58 -6.06
C ALA A 270 -1.70 -28.52 -6.53
N GLN A 271 -1.21 -28.28 -7.74
CA GLN A 271 -0.10 -29.01 -8.31
C GLN A 271 1.21 -28.57 -7.64
N LYS A 272 1.97 -29.53 -7.11
CA LYS A 272 3.27 -29.24 -6.51
C LYS A 272 4.27 -28.81 -7.58
N ILE A 273 5.01 -27.74 -7.33
CA ILE A 273 6.19 -27.32 -8.10
C ILE A 273 7.38 -27.08 -7.18
N ASN A 274 8.58 -27.40 -7.65
CA ASN A 274 9.82 -27.23 -6.89
C ASN A 274 10.19 -25.76 -6.73
N LYS A 275 10.78 -25.42 -5.58
CA LYS A 275 11.60 -24.20 -5.45
C LYS A 275 12.85 -24.32 -6.32
N VAL A 276 13.50 -23.19 -6.58
CA VAL A 276 14.73 -23.13 -7.41
C VAL A 276 15.82 -24.08 -6.88
N LEU A 277 15.95 -24.19 -5.55
CA LEU A 277 16.92 -25.06 -4.88
C LEU A 277 16.50 -26.55 -4.81
N GLU A 278 15.26 -26.89 -5.16
CA GLU A 278 14.70 -28.24 -5.01
C GLU A 278 14.80 -29.09 -6.29
N GLY A 279 15.34 -28.53 -7.38
CA GLY A 279 15.55 -29.24 -8.66
C GLY A 279 14.51 -28.91 -9.74
N ARG A 280 14.71 -29.44 -10.95
CA ARG A 280 13.89 -29.10 -12.15
C ARG A 280 12.74 -30.08 -12.42
N PRO A 281 11.62 -29.63 -13.03
CA PRO A 281 11.29 -28.23 -13.31
C PRO A 281 10.94 -27.44 -12.03
N HIS A 282 11.39 -26.18 -11.94
CA HIS A 282 11.12 -25.31 -10.79
C HIS A 282 10.30 -24.09 -11.18
N ILE A 283 9.76 -23.38 -10.17
CA ILE A 283 8.89 -22.22 -10.38
C ILE A 283 9.48 -21.13 -11.29
N GLU A 284 10.78 -20.85 -11.21
CA GLU A 284 11.40 -19.87 -12.11
C GLU A 284 11.31 -20.30 -13.58
N ASP A 285 11.42 -21.59 -13.90
CA ASP A 285 11.27 -22.10 -15.27
C ASP A 285 9.82 -21.90 -15.74
N ALA A 286 8.85 -22.20 -14.88
CA ALA A 286 7.43 -22.05 -15.19
C ALA A 286 7.06 -20.57 -15.48
N ILE A 287 7.61 -19.63 -14.70
CA ILE A 287 7.41 -18.19 -14.94
C ILE A 287 8.04 -17.78 -16.28
N ARG A 288 9.29 -18.19 -16.54
CA ARG A 288 9.99 -17.88 -17.81
C ARG A 288 9.29 -18.46 -19.03
N ASN A 289 8.66 -19.63 -18.87
CA ASN A 289 7.88 -20.31 -19.90
C ASN A 289 6.42 -19.81 -19.99
N ARG A 290 6.07 -18.71 -19.29
CA ARG A 290 4.73 -18.10 -19.27
C ARG A 290 3.61 -19.05 -18.82
N GLN A 291 3.96 -20.03 -17.98
CA GLN A 291 3.01 -21.00 -17.43
C GLN A 291 2.30 -20.48 -16.17
N VAL A 292 2.74 -19.34 -15.62
CA VAL A 292 2.20 -18.68 -14.43
C VAL A 292 1.76 -17.26 -14.80
N GLN A 293 0.54 -16.90 -14.42
CA GLN A 293 -0.07 -15.61 -14.74
C GLN A 293 -0.15 -14.68 -13.51
N ILE A 294 -0.10 -15.22 -12.29
CA ILE A 294 -0.11 -14.44 -11.06
C ILE A 294 0.62 -15.20 -9.95
N VAL A 295 1.31 -14.49 -9.08
CA VAL A 295 2.09 -15.05 -7.98
C VAL A 295 1.68 -14.45 -6.65
N PHE A 296 1.35 -15.32 -5.68
CA PHE A 296 1.26 -14.98 -4.25
C PHE A 296 2.46 -15.58 -3.53
N ASN A 297 3.32 -14.72 -3.00
CA ASN A 297 4.52 -15.16 -2.31
C ASN A 297 4.85 -14.30 -1.10
N THR A 298 4.51 -14.79 0.08
CA THR A 298 4.96 -14.21 1.34
C THR A 298 6.25 -14.90 1.80
N THR A 299 7.21 -14.13 2.28
CA THR A 299 8.53 -14.63 2.71
C THR A 299 8.90 -14.02 4.06
N ASP A 300 9.53 -14.82 4.92
CA ASP A 300 10.09 -14.34 6.17
C ASP A 300 11.55 -14.78 6.33
N GLY A 301 12.37 -13.89 6.89
CA GLY A 301 13.80 -14.07 7.09
C GLY A 301 14.66 -13.77 5.87
N GLN A 302 15.88 -13.23 6.12
CA GLN A 302 16.82 -12.82 5.07
C GLN A 302 17.20 -13.96 4.11
N LYS A 303 17.27 -15.20 4.60
CA LYS A 303 17.60 -16.36 3.77
C LYS A 303 16.49 -16.66 2.75
N ALA A 304 15.23 -16.67 3.19
CA ALA A 304 14.10 -16.89 2.29
C ALA A 304 13.97 -15.77 1.27
N VAL A 305 14.25 -14.52 1.67
CA VAL A 305 14.32 -13.36 0.76
C VAL A 305 15.40 -13.57 -0.30
N SER A 306 16.61 -13.97 0.09
CA SER A 306 17.70 -14.24 -0.85
C SER A 306 17.34 -15.37 -1.82
N ASP A 307 16.78 -16.48 -1.31
CA ASP A 307 16.43 -17.67 -2.10
C ASP A 307 15.30 -17.40 -3.10
N SER A 308 14.46 -16.39 -2.86
CA SER A 308 13.34 -16.00 -3.73
C SER A 308 13.69 -14.83 -4.68
N LYS A 309 14.93 -14.32 -4.65
CA LYS A 309 15.36 -13.19 -5.49
C LYS A 309 15.27 -13.49 -6.99
N SER A 310 15.64 -14.70 -7.41
CA SER A 310 15.60 -15.06 -8.84
C SER A 310 14.15 -15.16 -9.34
N LEU A 311 13.23 -15.65 -8.50
CA LEU A 311 11.80 -15.71 -8.77
C LEU A 311 11.23 -14.31 -8.97
N ARG A 312 11.49 -13.39 -8.03
CA ARG A 312 11.08 -11.99 -8.13
C ARG A 312 11.58 -11.30 -9.39
N ARG A 313 12.84 -11.57 -9.75
CA ARG A 313 13.41 -11.05 -11.01
C ARG A 313 12.69 -11.63 -12.23
N ALA A 314 12.39 -12.94 -12.24
CA ALA A 314 11.69 -13.58 -13.33
C ALA A 314 10.28 -13.02 -13.52
N THR A 315 9.54 -12.76 -12.44
CA THR A 315 8.21 -12.14 -12.51
C THR A 315 8.26 -10.72 -13.06
N LEU A 316 9.24 -9.91 -12.64
CA LEU A 316 9.42 -8.56 -13.19
C LEU A 316 9.68 -8.60 -14.70
N MET A 317 10.59 -9.47 -15.16
CA MET A 317 10.96 -9.57 -16.58
C MET A 317 9.82 -10.08 -17.46
N GLN A 318 8.97 -10.98 -16.93
CA GLN A 318 7.81 -11.51 -17.65
C GLN A 318 6.53 -10.68 -17.42
N LYS A 319 6.61 -9.58 -16.65
CA LYS A 319 5.46 -8.75 -16.26
C LYS A 319 4.33 -9.57 -15.61
N VAL A 320 4.69 -10.55 -14.79
CA VAL A 320 3.74 -11.36 -14.03
C VAL A 320 3.42 -10.62 -12.72
N PRO A 321 2.15 -10.28 -12.44
CA PRO A 321 1.73 -9.70 -11.16
C PRO A 321 2.20 -10.56 -9.99
N TYR A 322 2.83 -9.90 -9.01
CA TYR A 322 3.52 -10.54 -7.90
C TYR A 322 3.15 -9.84 -6.59
N TYR A 323 2.45 -10.55 -5.71
CA TYR A 323 1.95 -10.02 -4.44
C TYR A 323 2.65 -10.68 -3.27
N THR A 324 3.17 -9.86 -2.36
CA THR A 324 3.99 -10.27 -1.21
C THR A 324 3.27 -10.23 0.13
N THR A 325 2.02 -9.77 0.15
CA THR A 325 1.20 -9.59 1.36
C THR A 325 -0.11 -10.35 1.23
N LEU A 326 -0.70 -10.72 2.37
CA LEU A 326 -2.02 -11.37 2.42
C LEU A 326 -3.12 -10.45 1.91
N SER A 327 -3.09 -9.19 2.34
CA SER A 327 -4.03 -8.14 1.95
C SER A 327 -3.98 -7.84 0.45
N GLY A 328 -2.78 -7.68 -0.12
CA GLY A 328 -2.60 -7.52 -1.57
C GLY A 328 -3.14 -8.72 -2.35
N ALA A 329 -2.91 -9.93 -1.87
CA ALA A 329 -3.47 -11.15 -2.46
C ALA A 329 -5.00 -11.23 -2.37
N ALA A 330 -5.60 -10.73 -1.28
CA ALA A 330 -7.05 -10.65 -1.13
C ALA A 330 -7.66 -9.61 -2.10
N ALA A 331 -7.10 -8.38 -2.12
CA ALA A 331 -7.55 -7.29 -2.98
C ALA A 331 -7.49 -7.67 -4.47
N VAL A 332 -6.38 -8.28 -4.92
CA VAL A 332 -6.27 -8.71 -6.32
C VAL A 332 -7.21 -9.86 -6.67
N ALA A 333 -7.46 -10.80 -5.75
CA ALA A 333 -8.41 -11.89 -6.00
C ALA A 333 -9.85 -11.36 -6.18
N GLU A 334 -10.21 -10.29 -5.47
CA GLU A 334 -11.49 -9.60 -5.62
C GLU A 334 -11.55 -8.78 -6.90
N ALA A 335 -10.47 -8.05 -7.22
CA ALA A 335 -10.35 -7.32 -8.47
C ALA A 335 -10.47 -8.22 -9.71
N ILE A 336 -9.80 -9.38 -9.71
CA ILE A 336 -9.94 -10.37 -10.80
C ILE A 336 -11.38 -10.89 -10.90
N ALA A 337 -12.03 -11.14 -9.76
CA ALA A 337 -13.44 -11.56 -9.74
C ALA A 337 -14.35 -10.50 -10.39
N ALA A 338 -14.19 -9.24 -10.00
CA ALA A 338 -14.96 -8.12 -10.51
C ALA A 338 -14.71 -7.90 -12.01
N LEU A 339 -13.44 -7.97 -12.45
CA LEU A 339 -13.08 -7.86 -13.86
C LEU A 339 -13.70 -8.96 -14.74
N ARG A 340 -13.88 -10.17 -14.19
CA ARG A 340 -14.53 -11.28 -14.90
C ARG A 340 -16.04 -11.16 -14.97
N ALA A 341 -16.66 -10.53 -13.97
CA ALA A 341 -18.10 -10.22 -14.01
C ALA A 341 -18.44 -9.19 -15.10
N GLY A 342 -17.44 -8.45 -15.59
CA GLY A 342 -17.50 -7.70 -16.84
C GLY A 342 -18.19 -6.33 -16.72
N ASN A 343 -17.57 -5.39 -16.01
CA ASN A 343 -18.09 -4.02 -15.81
C ASN A 343 -16.99 -2.94 -15.69
N LEU A 344 -15.88 -3.06 -16.44
CA LEU A 344 -14.84 -2.02 -16.39
C LEU A 344 -15.25 -0.80 -17.23
N GLU A 345 -15.85 0.19 -16.58
CA GLU A 345 -16.26 1.46 -17.20
C GLU A 345 -15.27 2.60 -16.93
N VAL A 346 -15.24 3.56 -17.85
CA VAL A 346 -14.48 4.81 -17.71
C VAL A 346 -15.44 5.97 -17.48
N ARG A 347 -15.08 6.89 -16.59
CA ARG A 347 -15.86 8.10 -16.27
C ARG A 347 -14.92 9.28 -16.12
N PRO A 348 -15.27 10.48 -16.60
CA PRO A 348 -14.51 11.68 -16.32
C PRO A 348 -14.62 12.02 -14.83
N LEU A 349 -13.58 12.65 -14.28
CA LEU A 349 -13.51 12.98 -12.85
C LEU A 349 -14.72 13.81 -12.37
N GLN A 350 -15.23 14.69 -13.24
CA GLN A 350 -16.35 15.58 -12.96
C GLN A 350 -17.64 14.81 -12.65
N GLU A 351 -17.86 13.64 -13.25
CA GLU A 351 -19.06 12.81 -13.05
C GLU A 351 -19.13 12.21 -11.65
N TYR A 352 -18.00 12.11 -10.94
CA TYR A 352 -17.97 11.64 -9.56
C TYR A 352 -18.44 12.70 -8.55
N PHE A 353 -18.59 13.96 -8.98
CA PHE A 353 -18.89 15.11 -8.11
C PHE A 353 -20.19 15.85 -8.47
N GLY A 354 -20.93 15.42 -9.49
CA GLY A 354 -22.12 16.09 -9.99
C GLY A 354 -22.99 15.20 -10.86
#